data_AF-A0A2V5NZ60-F1
#
_entry.id   AF-A0A2V5NZ60-F1
#
_cell.length_a   1.000
_cell.length_b   1.000
_cell.length_c   1.000
_cell.angle_alpha   90.00
_cell.angle_beta   90.00
_cell.angle_gamma   90.00
#
_symmetry.space_group_name_H-M   'P 1'
#
loop_
_entity.id
_entity.type
_entity.pdbx_description
1 polymer ?
#
loop_
_entity_poly.entity_id
_entity_poly.type
_entity_poly.pdbx_seq_one_letter_code
_entity_poly.pdbx_strand_id
1 'polypeptide(L)'
;MEIVFDDSVVRRLVERAQAERMTMGDMCAHLFKDYQFGLSLIKKNTGETRFVLNAAAIDAPDKFLSDLVVQSYYPAAKAQTT
;
A
#
# COMPACT_ATOMS: atom_id res chain seq x y z
N MET A 1 12.04 -5.05 4.20
CA MET A 1 10.71 -4.77 3.61
C MET A 1 10.98 -3.98 2.36
N GLU A 2 10.54 -4.50 1.24
CA GLU A 2 10.67 -3.87 -0.07
C GLU A 2 9.30 -3.35 -0.47
N ILE A 3 9.24 -2.07 -0.83
CA ILE A 3 8.05 -1.46 -1.40
C ILE A 3 8.38 -1.19 -2.86
N VAL A 4 7.60 -1.79 -3.75
CA VAL A 4 7.75 -1.64 -5.20
C VAL A 4 6.63 -0.73 -5.67
N PHE A 5 6.98 0.27 -6.47
CA PHE A 5 6.03 1.16 -7.10
C PHE A 5 5.91 0.79 -8.58
N ASP A 6 4.68 0.61 -9.06
CA ASP A 6 4.43 0.56 -10.50
C ASP A 6 4.57 1.94 -11.14
N ASP A 7 4.84 2.00 -12.45
CA ASP A 7 4.93 3.26 -13.20
C ASP A 7 3.68 4.15 -13.07
N SER A 8 2.51 3.52 -12.88
CA SER A 8 1.24 4.21 -12.63
C SER A 8 1.25 5.03 -11.33
N VAL A 9 2.04 4.61 -10.33
CA VAL A 9 2.15 5.29 -9.04
C VAL A 9 2.83 6.63 -9.19
N VAL A 10 3.95 6.70 -9.91
CA VAL A 10 4.76 7.92 -10.01
C VAL A 10 3.92 9.07 -10.56
N ARG A 11 3.16 8.80 -11.63
CA ARG A 11 2.25 9.80 -12.22
C ARG A 11 1.18 10.25 -11.23
N ARG A 12 0.55 9.29 -10.54
CA ARG A 12 -0.53 9.58 -9.59
C ARG A 12 -0.05 10.34 -8.36
N LEU A 13 1.14 10.00 -7.87
CA LEU A 13 1.81 10.67 -6.77
C LEU A 13 2.07 12.14 -7.12
N VAL A 14 2.56 12.42 -8.34
CA VAL A 14 2.80 13.79 -8.81
C VAL A 14 1.49 14.56 -8.95
N GLU A 15 0.47 13.98 -9.58
CA GLU A 15 -0.84 14.63 -9.76
C GLU A 15 -1.47 14.97 -8.40
N ARG A 16 -1.37 14.07 -7.43
CA ARG A 16 -1.91 14.27 -6.08
C ARG A 16 -1.11 15.28 -5.26
N ALA A 17 0.22 15.23 -5.32
CA ALA A 17 1.08 16.22 -4.67
C ALA A 17 0.79 17.65 -5.16
N GLN A 18 0.55 17.80 -6.47
CA GLN A 18 0.14 19.09 -7.04
C GLN A 18 -1.26 19.51 -6.59
N ALA A 19 -2.23 18.58 -6.58
CA ALA A 19 -3.60 18.86 -6.16
C ALA A 19 -3.69 19.30 -4.68
N GLU A 20 -2.93 18.63 -3.80
CA GLU A 20 -2.91 18.92 -2.36
C GLU A 20 -1.89 20.02 -1.98
N ARG A 21 -1.12 20.54 -2.96
CA ARG A 21 0.00 21.49 -2.75
C ARG A 21 0.98 21.05 -1.67
N MET A 22 1.28 19.75 -1.62
CA MET A 22 2.25 19.17 -0.68
C MET A 22 3.55 18.83 -1.39
N THR A 23 4.65 18.84 -0.63
CA THR A 23 5.92 18.32 -1.14
C THR A 23 5.84 16.80 -1.28
N MET A 24 6.68 16.21 -2.12
CA MET A 24 6.72 14.75 -2.27
C MET A 24 7.07 14.05 -0.95
N GLY A 25 7.89 14.68 -0.11
CA GLY A 25 8.24 14.16 1.22
C GLY A 25 7.03 14.11 2.14
N ASP A 26 6.27 15.21 2.23
CA ASP A 26 5.07 15.27 3.07
C ASP A 26 3.98 14.32 2.56
N MET A 27 3.81 14.22 1.24
CA MET A 27 2.86 13.30 0.61
C MET A 27 3.22 11.84 0.95
N CYS A 28 4.48 11.46 0.79
CA CYS A 28 4.95 10.12 1.19
C CYS A 28 4.76 9.89 2.70
N ALA A 29 5.10 10.87 3.55
CA ALA A 29 4.93 10.75 4.99
C ALA A 29 3.45 10.60 5.37
N HIS A 30 2.54 11.28 4.68
CA HIS A 30 1.10 11.22 4.90
C HIS A 30 0.52 9.89 4.43
N LEU A 31 0.79 9.49 3.18
CA LEU A 31 0.30 8.25 2.58
C LEU A 31 0.82 7.01 3.32
N PHE A 32 2.11 7.01 3.72
CA PHE A 32 2.75 5.85 4.35
C PHE A 32 2.73 5.86 5.87
N LYS A 33 2.09 6.85 6.50
CA LYS A 33 2.01 6.96 7.97
C LYS A 33 1.44 5.69 8.60
N ASP A 34 0.34 5.20 8.05
CA ASP A 34 -0.37 4.03 8.55
C ASP A 34 0.11 2.72 7.91
N TYR A 35 0.81 2.83 6.77
CA TYR A 35 1.40 1.67 6.10
C TYR A 35 2.42 0.96 6.98
N GLN A 36 3.23 1.68 7.77
CA GLN A 36 4.18 1.02 8.68
C GLN A 36 3.48 0.00 9.61
N PHE A 37 2.25 0.33 10.05
CA PHE A 37 1.49 -0.46 10.99
C PHE A 37 0.79 -1.62 10.27
N GLY A 38 0.08 -1.32 9.18
CA GLY A 38 -0.62 -2.36 8.41
C GLY A 38 0.34 -3.34 7.74
N LEU A 39 1.45 -2.88 7.17
CA LEU A 39 2.50 -3.73 6.61
C LEU A 39 3.13 -4.63 7.67
N SER A 40 3.34 -4.13 8.90
CA SER A 40 3.84 -4.94 10.02
C SER A 40 2.86 -6.05 10.40
N LEU A 41 1.54 -5.77 10.40
CA LEU A 41 0.50 -6.79 10.60
C LEU A 41 0.53 -7.84 9.48
N ILE A 42 0.55 -7.41 8.22
CA ILE A 42 0.56 -8.33 7.08
C ILE A 42 1.80 -9.22 7.14
N LYS A 43 2.99 -8.65 7.36
CA LYS A 43 4.23 -9.41 7.54
C LYS A 43 4.14 -10.42 8.66
N LYS A 44 3.49 -10.08 9.78
CA LYS A 44 3.31 -11.00 10.91
C LYS A 44 2.36 -12.16 10.57
N ASN A 45 1.35 -11.90 9.75
CA ASN A 45 0.33 -12.88 9.38
C ASN A 45 0.78 -13.80 8.23
N THR A 46 1.37 -13.23 7.17
CA THR A 46 1.72 -13.96 5.93
C THR A 46 3.21 -14.22 5.76
N GLY A 47 4.07 -13.52 6.52
CA GLY A 47 5.52 -13.53 6.30
C GLY A 47 5.96 -12.68 5.10
N GLU A 48 5.03 -11.97 4.43
CA GLU A 48 5.34 -11.21 3.23
C GLU A 48 6.18 -9.97 3.55
N THR A 49 7.23 -9.77 2.76
CA THR A 49 8.18 -8.66 2.95
C THR A 49 8.29 -7.75 1.74
N ARG A 50 7.56 -8.05 0.66
CA ARG A 50 7.56 -7.31 -0.59
C ARG A 50 6.13 -6.89 -0.91
N PHE A 51 5.89 -5.59 -1.02
CA PHE A 51 4.57 -5.02 -1.26
C PHE A 51 4.59 -4.19 -2.53
N VAL A 52 3.71 -4.52 -3.47
CA VAL A 52 3.57 -3.76 -4.71
C VAL A 52 2.45 -2.74 -4.54
N LEU A 53 2.80 -1.47 -4.64
CA LEU A 53 1.88 -0.36 -4.60
C LEU A 53 1.52 0.05 -6.02
N ASN A 54 0.24 0.26 -6.25
CA ASN A 54 -0.34 0.71 -7.51
C ASN A 54 -1.02 2.07 -7.31
N ALA A 55 -1.58 2.64 -8.38
CA ALA A 55 -2.28 3.93 -8.29
C ALA A 55 -3.39 3.95 -7.22
N ALA A 56 -4.03 2.82 -6.92
CA ALA A 56 -5.05 2.72 -5.87
C ALA A 56 -4.46 2.91 -4.46
N ALA A 57 -3.23 2.48 -4.22
CA ALA A 57 -2.50 2.77 -2.97
C ALA A 57 -2.28 4.26 -2.76
N ILE A 58 -2.19 5.02 -3.86
CA ILE A 58 -2.07 6.48 -3.82
C ILE A 58 -3.44 7.14 -3.72
N ASP A 59 -4.43 6.74 -4.52
CA ASP A 59 -5.77 7.34 -4.57
C ASP A 59 -6.58 7.06 -3.28
N ALA A 60 -6.46 5.87 -2.70
CA ALA A 60 -7.17 5.45 -1.49
C ALA A 60 -6.27 4.61 -0.55
N PRO A 61 -5.29 5.25 0.14
CA PRO A 61 -4.31 4.57 0.97
C PRO A 61 -4.95 3.74 2.10
N ASP A 62 -5.91 4.29 2.84
CA ASP A 62 -6.63 3.59 3.91
C ASP A 62 -7.33 2.32 3.41
N LYS A 63 -8.06 2.44 2.30
CA LYS A 63 -8.82 1.33 1.74
C LYS A 63 -7.88 0.22 1.26
N PHE A 64 -6.84 0.59 0.52
CA PHE A 64 -5.85 -0.34 0.01
C PHE A 64 -5.14 -1.09 1.14
N LEU A 65 -4.73 -0.38 2.20
CA LEU A 65 -4.10 -0.99 3.36
C LEU A 65 -5.05 -1.92 4.11
N SER A 66 -6.31 -1.50 4.32
CA SER A 66 -7.32 -2.33 4.97
C SER A 66 -7.57 -3.62 4.19
N ASP A 67 -7.72 -3.53 2.86
CA ASP A 67 -7.92 -4.70 1.99
C ASP A 67 -6.74 -5.67 2.07
N LEU A 68 -5.49 -5.17 2.07
CA LEU A 68 -4.29 -5.97 2.25
C LEU A 68 -4.24 -6.64 3.63
N VAL A 69 -4.54 -5.90 4.70
CA VAL A 69 -4.58 -6.44 6.07
C VAL A 69 -5.64 -7.52 6.18
N VAL A 70 -6.85 -7.29 5.69
CA VAL A 70 -7.94 -8.28 5.66
C VAL A 70 -7.50 -9.53 4.90
N GLN A 71 -6.91 -9.39 3.71
CA GLN A 71 -6.37 -10.53 2.96
C GLN A 71 -5.31 -11.31 3.76
N SER A 72 -4.48 -10.62 4.54
CA SER A 72 -3.48 -11.26 5.40
C SER A 72 -4.10 -12.08 6.55
N TYR A 73 -5.28 -11.68 7.04
CA TYR A 73 -6.02 -12.40 8.09
C TYR A 73 -6.83 -13.58 7.55
N TYR A 74 -7.25 -13.52 6.28
CA TYR A 74 -8.01 -14.59 5.60
C TYR A 74 -7.20 -15.27 4.48
N PRO A 75 -6.04 -15.90 4.77
CA PRO A 75 -5.29 -16.66 3.76
C PRO A 75 -6.03 -17.92 3.28
N ALA A 76 -7.10 -18.33 3.99
CA ALA A 76 -7.84 -19.57 3.75
C ALA A 76 -8.60 -19.65 2.41
N ALA A 77 -8.65 -18.57 1.60
CA ALA A 77 -9.33 -18.58 0.31
C ALA A 77 -8.41 -18.79 -0.92
N LYS A 78 -7.08 -18.80 -0.76
CA LYS A 78 -6.12 -19.00 -1.88
C LYS A 78 -5.44 -20.38 -1.89
N ALA A 79 -5.98 -21.35 -1.16
CA ALA A 79 -5.58 -22.75 -1.24
C ALA A 79 -6.61 -23.60 -2.00
N GLN A 80 -7.31 -23.05 -3.01
CA GLN A 80 -8.19 -23.80 -3.90
C GLN A 80 -8.23 -23.17 -5.29
N THR A 81 -7.14 -23.23 -6.05
CA THR A 81 -7.26 -23.43 -7.51
C THR A 81 -6.00 -24.12 -7.98
N THR A 82 -6.19 -25.43 -8.15
CA THR A 82 -5.39 -26.42 -8.89
C THR A 82 -4.96 -25.93 -10.26
#